data_AF-X6NU50-F1
#
_entry.id   AF-X6NU50-F1
#
_cell.length_a   1.000
_cell.length_b   1.000
_cell.length_c   1.000
_cell.angle_alpha   90.00
_cell.angle_beta   90.00
_cell.angle_gamma   90.00
#
_symmetry.space_group_name_H-M   'P 1'
#
loop_
_entity.id
_entity.type
_entity.pdbx_description
1 polymer ?
#
loop_
_entity_poly.entity_id
_entity_poly.type
_entity_poly.pdbx_seq_one_letter_code
_entity_poly.pdbx_strand_id
1 'polypeptide(L)'
;MGRNNKSLNPVDAWRKKQKTNNEQKLKQRQESQHEALRRRNPEWLMNEIRKINEMERLGQTNDRHVQKRKKLIEAYNEVVKTHKKRELRERIKSQSDKDKQKGNDEDDEEIDTSGFVVPASEHQVAKGVLSFFFFFFFFPPPVPPPFFFFKQKQKKERERRVENDATGKEKSAPTRNEAQVDETDEGTNTDEEGDSLQPIDEGIIAKSKQINKKVLNT
;
A
#
# COMPACT_ATOMS: atom_id res chain seq x y z
N MET A 1 10.36 29.57 38.54
CA MET A 1 10.48 28.90 37.22
C MET A 1 10.22 29.95 36.15
N GLY A 2 11.24 30.43 35.44
CA GLY A 2 11.03 31.51 34.48
C GLY A 2 12.23 31.77 33.61
N ARG A 3 12.09 31.48 32.31
CA ARG A 3 12.71 32.10 31.11
C ARG A 3 12.74 31.11 29.93
N ASN A 4 11.59 30.70 29.42
CA ASN A 4 11.56 29.79 28.25
C ASN A 4 10.73 30.33 27.06
N ASN A 5 10.09 31.49 27.19
CA ASN A 5 9.39 32.14 26.08
C ASN A 5 10.33 33.09 25.32
N LYS A 6 11.45 32.57 24.79
CA LYS A 6 12.15 33.29 23.73
C LYS A 6 11.22 33.25 22.52
N SER A 7 10.52 34.35 22.25
CA SER A 7 9.77 34.51 21.01
C SER A 7 10.71 34.19 19.86
N LEU A 8 10.32 33.23 19.01
CA LEU A 8 11.09 32.96 17.80
C LEU A 8 11.18 34.26 16.99
N ASN A 9 12.32 34.49 16.35
CA ASN A 9 12.42 35.51 15.32
C ASN A 9 11.27 35.28 14.31
N PRO A 10 10.48 36.30 13.95
CA PRO A 10 9.34 36.15 13.04
C PRO A 10 9.70 35.42 11.74
N VAL A 11 10.93 35.60 11.24
CA VAL A 11 11.42 34.91 10.04
C VAL A 11 11.55 33.39 10.28
N ASP A 12 12.08 32.98 11.43
CA ASP A 12 12.23 31.57 11.77
C ASP A 12 10.88 30.93 12.11
N ALA A 13 9.97 31.69 12.74
CA ALA A 13 8.59 31.25 12.93
C ALA A 13 7.89 30.99 11.58
N TRP A 14 8.08 31.88 10.60
CA TRP A 14 7.54 31.71 9.25
C TRP A 14 8.16 30.49 8.55
N ARG A 15 9.48 30.31 8.61
CA ARG A 15 10.17 29.13 8.05
C ARG A 15 9.65 27.83 8.66
N LYS A 16 9.46 27.80 9.98
CA LYS A 16 8.90 26.64 10.70
C LYS A 16 7.47 26.35 10.23
N LYS A 17 6.63 27.37 10.11
CA LYS A 17 5.25 27.25 9.60
C LYS A 17 5.21 26.75 8.14
N GLN A 18 6.10 27.24 7.29
CA GLN A 18 6.23 26.76 5.91
C GLN A 18 6.66 25.29 5.85
N LYS A 19 7.66 24.91 6.64
CA LYS A 19 8.11 23.52 6.73
C LYS A 19 6.96 22.59 7.17
N THR A 20 6.24 22.95 8.23
CA THR A 20 5.09 22.13 8.70
C THR A 20 3.99 22.03 7.65
N ASN A 21 3.68 23.13 6.96
CA ASN A 21 2.67 23.11 5.89
C ASN A 21 3.08 22.21 4.72
N ASN A 22 4.37 22.26 4.33
CA ASN A 22 4.88 21.40 3.26
C ASN A 22 4.89 19.92 3.65
N GLU A 23 5.26 19.61 4.89
CA GLU A 23 5.21 18.25 5.43
C GLU A 23 3.77 17.71 5.47
N GLN A 24 2.79 18.54 5.89
CA GLN A 24 1.37 18.17 5.88
C GLN A 24 0.87 17.92 4.46
N LYS A 25 1.19 18.78 3.48
CA LYS A 25 0.84 18.57 2.07
C LYS A 25 1.46 17.28 1.51
N LEU A 26 2.70 16.97 1.88
CA LEU A 26 3.34 15.73 1.45
C LEU A 26 2.64 14.50 2.02
N LYS A 27 2.26 14.53 3.31
CA LYS A 27 1.47 13.46 3.95
C LYS A 27 0.14 13.26 3.25
N GLN A 28 -0.60 14.34 3.00
CA GLN A 28 -1.88 14.28 2.29
C GLN A 28 -1.74 13.65 0.89
N ARG A 29 -0.67 13.97 0.15
CA ARG A 29 -0.40 13.33 -1.15
C ARG A 29 -0.09 11.84 -1.02
N GLN A 30 0.63 11.44 0.01
CA GLN A 30 0.92 10.02 0.25
C GLN A 30 -0.34 9.25 0.64
N GLU A 31 -1.18 9.84 1.50
CA GLU A 31 -2.48 9.28 1.89
C GLU A 31 -3.41 9.16 0.68
N SER A 32 -3.49 10.19 -0.18
CA SER A 32 -4.32 10.12 -1.39
C SER A 32 -3.84 9.06 -2.38
N GLN A 33 -2.52 8.89 -2.53
CA GLN A 33 -1.95 7.81 -3.35
C GLN A 33 -2.24 6.43 -2.76
N HIS A 34 -2.14 6.30 -1.44
CA HIS A 34 -2.43 5.04 -0.75
C HIS A 34 -3.91 4.66 -0.87
N GLU A 35 -4.80 5.63 -0.68
CA GLU A 35 -6.25 5.47 -0.86
C GLU A 35 -6.60 5.11 -2.30
N ALA A 36 -5.93 5.71 -3.30
CA ALA A 36 -6.11 5.34 -4.70
C ALA A 36 -5.73 3.88 -4.98
N LEU A 37 -4.70 3.34 -4.30
CA LEU A 37 -4.32 1.92 -4.42
C LEU A 37 -5.35 0.99 -3.76
N ARG A 38 -5.94 1.38 -2.63
CA ARG A 38 -6.99 0.60 -1.95
C ARG A 38 -8.25 0.42 -2.78
N ARG A 39 -8.57 1.38 -3.65
CA ARG A 39 -9.75 1.32 -4.53
C ARG A 39 -9.54 0.46 -5.77
N ARG A 40 -8.32 0.00 -6.03
CA ARG A 40 -8.02 -0.87 -7.18
C ARG A 40 -8.47 -2.30 -6.92
N ASN A 41 -8.79 -3.02 -7.99
CA ASN A 41 -9.10 -4.45 -7.94
C ASN A 41 -7.87 -5.23 -7.40
N PRO A 42 -8.05 -6.19 -6.46
CA PRO A 42 -6.96 -7.03 -5.97
C PRO A 42 -6.20 -7.79 -7.07
N GLU A 43 -6.87 -8.20 -8.15
CA GLU A 43 -6.22 -8.88 -9.28
C GLU A 43 -5.24 -7.96 -10.02
N TRP A 44 -5.60 -6.70 -10.17
CA TRP A 44 -4.72 -5.70 -10.79
C TRP A 44 -3.46 -5.47 -9.95
N LEU A 45 -3.62 -5.35 -8.62
CA LEU A 45 -2.49 -5.23 -7.69
C LEU A 45 -1.57 -6.44 -7.78
N MET A 46 -2.14 -7.65 -7.85
CA MET A 46 -1.37 -8.89 -7.95
C MET A 46 -0.62 -9.00 -9.28
N ASN A 47 -1.25 -8.63 -10.40
CA ASN A 47 -0.59 -8.61 -11.70
C ASN A 47 0.60 -7.64 -11.74
N GLU A 48 0.46 -6.47 -11.13
CA GLU A 48 1.55 -5.50 -11.05
C GLU A 48 2.72 -6.00 -10.16
N ILE A 49 2.41 -6.70 -9.07
CA ILE A 49 3.42 -7.38 -8.24
C ILE A 49 4.15 -8.45 -9.06
N ARG A 50 3.44 -9.27 -9.85
CA ARG A 50 4.05 -10.29 -10.71
C ARG A 50 5.03 -9.68 -11.72
N LYS A 51 4.64 -8.58 -12.38
CA LYS A 51 5.53 -7.87 -13.31
C LYS A 51 6.81 -7.40 -12.62
N ILE A 52 6.72 -6.88 -11.41
CA ILE A 52 7.91 -6.46 -10.66
C ILE A 52 8.79 -7.66 -10.29
N ASN A 53 8.20 -8.76 -9.84
CA ASN A 53 8.95 -9.98 -9.53
C ASN A 53 9.64 -10.57 -10.79
N GLU A 54 9.01 -10.45 -11.95
CA GLU A 54 9.60 -10.88 -13.22
C GLU A 54 10.81 -10.01 -13.59
N MET A 55 10.68 -8.67 -13.47
CA MET A 55 11.83 -7.77 -13.63
C MET A 55 12.95 -8.07 -12.63
N GLU A 56 12.61 -8.46 -11.40
CA GLU A 56 13.57 -8.82 -10.35
C GLU A 56 14.33 -10.10 -10.74
N ARG A 57 13.62 -11.10 -11.27
CA ARG A 57 14.20 -12.33 -11.79
C ARG A 57 15.16 -12.07 -12.97
N LEU A 58 14.85 -11.08 -13.80
CA LEU A 58 15.68 -10.66 -14.92
C LEU A 58 16.85 -9.75 -14.51
N GLY A 59 16.97 -9.39 -13.24
CA GLY A 59 18.03 -8.49 -12.74
C GLY A 59 17.87 -7.04 -13.19
N GLN A 60 16.69 -6.65 -13.68
CA GLN A 60 16.40 -5.30 -14.20
C GLN A 60 15.74 -4.39 -13.16
N THR A 61 15.72 -4.78 -11.89
CA THR A 61 15.09 -4.00 -10.82
C THR A 61 15.99 -2.92 -10.23
N ASN A 62 15.36 -1.78 -9.98
CA ASN A 62 15.91 -0.66 -9.20
C ASN A 62 15.23 -0.56 -7.83
N ASP A 63 15.83 0.17 -6.88
CA ASP A 63 15.24 0.43 -5.54
C ASP A 63 13.81 0.97 -5.59
N ARG A 64 13.48 1.75 -6.62
CA ARG A 64 12.12 2.26 -6.86
C ARG A 64 11.11 1.13 -7.07
N HIS A 65 11.50 0.07 -7.79
CA HIS A 65 10.63 -1.09 -8.02
C HIS A 65 10.42 -1.89 -6.74
N VAL A 66 11.46 -2.05 -5.92
CA VAL A 66 11.37 -2.71 -4.60
C VAL A 66 10.41 -1.96 -3.69
N GLN A 67 10.53 -0.63 -3.61
CA GLN A 67 9.61 0.20 -2.82
C GLN A 67 8.18 0.14 -3.36
N LYS A 68 8.00 0.17 -4.69
CA LYS A 68 6.67 0.04 -5.33
C LYS A 68 6.04 -1.31 -5.01
N ARG A 69 6.80 -2.41 -5.11
CA ARG A 69 6.36 -3.77 -4.77
C ARG A 69 5.87 -3.84 -3.32
N LYS A 70 6.64 -3.28 -2.37
CA LYS A 70 6.24 -3.24 -0.96
C LYS A 70 4.88 -2.55 -0.76
N LYS A 71 4.68 -1.38 -1.37
CA LYS A 71 3.40 -0.64 -1.31
C LYS A 71 2.24 -1.41 -1.93
N LEU A 72 2.47 -2.08 -3.06
CA LEU A 72 1.44 -2.91 -3.71
C LEU A 72 1.03 -4.10 -2.86
N ILE A 73 2.00 -4.77 -2.21
CA ILE A 73 1.73 -5.89 -1.29
C ILE A 73 0.91 -5.43 -0.09
N GLU A 74 1.26 -4.28 0.50
CA GLU A 74 0.51 -3.69 1.61
C GLU A 74 -0.93 -3.38 1.20
N ALA A 75 -1.13 -2.69 0.07
CA ALA A 75 -2.45 -2.38 -0.47
C ALA A 75 -3.28 -3.66 -0.76
N TYR A 76 -2.66 -4.68 -1.37
CA TYR A 76 -3.33 -5.95 -1.65
C TYR A 76 -3.82 -6.62 -0.36
N ASN A 77 -2.97 -6.70 0.67
CA ASN A 77 -3.32 -7.30 1.95
C ASN A 77 -4.47 -6.54 2.64
N GLU A 78 -4.49 -5.22 2.55
CA GLU A 78 -5.59 -4.42 3.07
C GLU A 78 -6.91 -4.69 2.34
N VAL A 79 -6.90 -4.71 1.00
CA VAL A 79 -8.08 -5.00 0.19
C VAL A 79 -8.62 -6.39 0.47
N VAL A 80 -7.76 -7.40 0.56
CA VAL A 80 -8.19 -8.76 0.90
C VAL A 80 -8.76 -8.83 2.32
N LYS A 81 -8.18 -8.11 3.29
CA LYS A 81 -8.72 -8.02 4.66
C LYS A 81 -10.09 -7.36 4.69
N THR A 82 -10.32 -6.29 3.93
CA THR A 82 -11.63 -5.62 3.89
C THR A 82 -12.69 -6.50 3.25
N HIS A 83 -12.36 -7.22 2.15
CA HIS A 83 -13.24 -8.21 1.54
C HIS A 83 -13.63 -9.32 2.52
N LYS A 84 -12.65 -9.96 3.18
CA LYS A 84 -12.91 -11.01 4.18
C LYS A 84 -13.78 -10.50 5.34
N LYS A 85 -13.54 -9.28 5.81
CA LYS A 85 -14.35 -8.67 6.88
C LYS A 85 -15.78 -8.39 6.43
N ARG A 86 -15.98 -7.98 5.17
CA ARG A 86 -17.32 -7.79 4.59
C ARG A 86 -18.05 -9.13 4.48
N GLU A 87 -17.42 -10.15 3.93
CA GLU A 87 -17.99 -11.50 3.83
C GLU A 87 -18.39 -12.06 5.19
N LEU A 88 -17.55 -11.89 6.23
CA LEU A 88 -17.89 -12.33 7.59
C LEU A 88 -19.12 -11.61 8.14
N ARG A 89 -19.23 -10.29 7.91
CA ARG A 89 -20.41 -9.51 8.34
C ARG A 89 -21.67 -9.95 7.63
N GLU A 90 -21.60 -10.23 6.34
CA GLU A 90 -22.72 -10.75 5.55
C GLU A 90 -23.16 -12.13 6.05
N ARG A 91 -22.20 -13.01 6.39
CA ARG A 91 -22.50 -14.32 6.99
C ARG A 91 -23.20 -14.17 8.34
N ILE A 92 -22.66 -13.35 9.25
CA ILE A 92 -23.29 -13.10 10.56
C ILE A 92 -24.70 -12.54 10.38
N LYS A 93 -24.89 -11.58 9.46
CA LYS A 93 -26.22 -11.02 9.17
C LYS A 93 -27.18 -12.09 8.64
N SER A 94 -26.73 -12.91 7.69
CA SER A 94 -27.56 -13.99 7.14
C SER A 94 -27.91 -15.08 8.17
N GLN A 95 -27.07 -15.29 9.18
CA GLN A 95 -27.37 -16.17 10.31
C GLN A 95 -28.38 -15.51 11.25
N SER A 96 -28.18 -14.25 11.63
CA SER A 96 -29.12 -13.53 12.49
C SER A 96 -30.52 -13.37 11.86
N ASP A 97 -30.59 -13.23 10.53
CA ASP A 97 -31.86 -13.13 9.82
C ASP A 97 -32.60 -14.50 9.77
N LYS A 98 -31.87 -15.61 9.74
CA LYS A 98 -32.43 -16.98 9.85
C LYS A 98 -32.91 -17.28 11.26
N ASP A 99 -32.19 -16.84 12.28
CA ASP A 99 -32.58 -17.04 13.69
C ASP A 99 -33.85 -16.23 14.01
N LYS A 100 -34.01 -15.03 13.43
CA LYS A 100 -35.24 -14.23 13.54
C LYS A 100 -36.45 -14.84 12.83
N GLN A 101 -36.25 -15.54 11.71
CA GLN A 101 -37.33 -16.26 11.03
C GLN A 101 -37.77 -17.54 11.75
N LYS A 102 -36.90 -18.13 12.59
CA LYS A 102 -37.25 -19.30 13.40
C LYS A 102 -37.89 -18.98 14.76
N GLY A 103 -37.88 -17.72 15.18
CA GLY A 103 -38.38 -17.29 16.51
C GLY A 103 -39.78 -16.69 16.52
N ASN A 104 -40.60 -16.89 15.49
CA ASN A 104 -41.94 -16.31 15.39
C ASN A 104 -43.09 -17.34 15.34
N ASP A 105 -42.79 -18.65 15.47
CA ASP A 105 -43.79 -19.73 15.43
C ASP A 105 -43.77 -20.61 16.71
N GLU A 106 -43.30 -20.11 17.84
CA GLU A 106 -43.40 -20.81 19.14
C GLU A 106 -43.96 -19.85 20.21
N ASP A 107 -45.29 -19.88 20.29
CA ASP A 107 -46.11 -19.97 21.49
C ASP A 107 -45.97 -18.90 22.60
N ASP A 108 -47.03 -18.09 22.69
CA ASP A 108 -47.58 -17.53 23.93
C ASP A 108 -47.95 -18.66 24.90
N GLU A 109 -46.97 -19.29 25.55
CA GLU A 109 -47.18 -20.06 26.78
C GLU A 109 -46.59 -19.24 27.94
N GLU A 110 -47.50 -18.69 28.74
CA GLU A 110 -47.28 -17.90 29.94
C GLU A 110 -46.57 -18.78 31.00
N ILE A 111 -45.24 -18.77 31.00
CA ILE A 111 -44.45 -19.44 32.05
C ILE A 111 -44.51 -18.56 33.31
N ASP A 112 -45.33 -19.00 34.25
CA ASP A 112 -45.42 -18.47 35.61
C ASP A 112 -44.07 -18.63 36.34
N THR A 113 -43.37 -17.52 36.57
CA THR A 113 -42.02 -17.50 37.16
C THR A 113 -42.02 -17.42 38.69
N SER A 114 -43.10 -17.82 39.36
CA SER A 114 -43.12 -17.94 40.82
C SER A 114 -42.50 -19.26 41.29
N GLY A 115 -41.17 -19.39 41.29
CA GLY A 115 -40.57 -20.53 42.03
C GLY A 115 -39.13 -20.93 41.81
N PHE A 116 -38.36 -20.32 40.90
CA PHE A 116 -36.98 -20.80 40.66
C PHE A 116 -35.93 -19.98 41.42
N VAL A 117 -35.67 -20.41 42.66
CA VAL A 117 -34.52 -19.97 43.47
C VAL A 117 -33.27 -20.64 42.92
N VAL A 118 -32.40 -19.86 42.26
CA VAL A 118 -31.06 -20.31 41.86
C VAL A 118 -30.12 -20.17 43.07
N PRO A 119 -29.52 -21.27 43.59
CA PRO A 119 -28.48 -21.15 44.59
C PRO A 119 -27.21 -20.57 43.96
N ALA A 120 -26.75 -19.46 44.53
CA ALA A 120 -25.48 -18.85 44.21
C ALA A 120 -24.34 -19.83 44.51
N SER A 121 -23.81 -20.48 43.47
CA SER A 121 -22.53 -21.18 43.55
C SER A 121 -21.42 -20.23 43.06
N GLU A 122 -20.69 -19.71 44.05
CA GLU A 122 -19.40 -19.05 43.91
C GLU A 122 -18.45 -19.88 43.03
N HIS A 123 -18.20 -19.42 41.80
CA HIS A 123 -17.05 -19.88 41.03
C HIS A 123 -15.82 -19.05 41.43
N GLN A 124 -15.04 -19.59 42.37
CA GLN A 124 -13.66 -19.16 42.58
C GLN A 124 -12.85 -19.44 41.31
N VAL A 125 -12.53 -18.39 40.56
CA VAL A 125 -11.53 -18.48 39.48
C VAL A 125 -10.16 -18.41 40.12
N ALA A 126 -9.58 -19.59 40.33
CA ALA A 126 -8.18 -19.76 40.66
C ALA A 126 -7.30 -19.06 39.62
N LYS A 127 -6.58 -18.03 40.07
CA LYS A 127 -5.51 -17.35 39.33
C LYS A 127 -4.32 -18.31 39.25
N GLY A 128 -4.40 -19.25 38.32
CA GLY A 128 -3.39 -20.27 38.05
C GLY A 128 -2.26 -19.71 37.18
N VAL A 129 -1.11 -19.56 37.80
CA VAL A 129 0.21 -19.24 37.26
C VAL A 129 0.59 -20.23 36.15
N LEU A 130 0.50 -19.83 34.87
CA LEU A 130 1.00 -20.67 33.77
C LEU A 130 1.37 -19.86 32.52
N SER A 131 2.37 -18.98 32.61
CA SER A 131 3.02 -18.44 31.40
C SER A 131 4.38 -17.81 31.70
N PHE A 132 5.40 -18.64 31.94
CA PHE A 132 6.79 -18.16 31.99
C PHE A 132 7.83 -19.07 31.29
N PHE A 133 7.40 -20.14 30.60
CA PHE A 133 8.31 -21.08 29.93
C PHE A 133 8.19 -21.15 28.40
N PHE A 134 7.51 -20.18 27.76
CA PHE A 134 7.33 -20.14 26.31
C PHE A 134 8.09 -19.01 25.59
N PHE A 135 9.16 -18.47 26.19
CA PHE A 135 9.92 -17.36 25.59
C PHE A 135 11.32 -17.71 25.05
N PHE A 136 11.81 -18.95 25.19
CA PHE A 136 13.21 -19.28 24.85
C PHE A 136 13.44 -20.11 23.59
N PHE A 137 12.40 -20.56 22.87
CA PHE A 137 12.59 -21.42 21.68
C PHE A 137 12.18 -20.79 20.34
N PHE A 138 11.75 -19.53 20.30
CA PHE A 138 11.31 -18.87 19.04
C PHE A 138 11.98 -17.53 18.72
N PHE A 139 13.00 -17.09 19.47
CA PHE A 139 13.79 -15.91 19.12
C PHE A 139 15.10 -16.33 18.43
N PRO A 140 15.24 -16.15 17.10
CA PRO A 140 16.52 -16.32 16.43
C PRO A 140 17.56 -15.33 17.01
N PRO A 141 18.85 -15.71 17.05
CA PRO A 141 19.90 -14.86 17.61
C PRO A 141 19.98 -13.51 16.88
N PRO A 142 20.32 -12.42 17.61
CA PRO A 142 20.36 -11.08 17.03
C PRO A 142 21.47 -10.99 15.97
N VAL A 143 21.05 -10.77 14.72
CA VAL A 143 21.97 -10.45 13.61
C VAL A 143 22.60 -9.08 13.91
N PRO A 144 23.94 -8.96 13.91
CA PRO A 144 24.61 -7.69 14.17
C PRO A 144 24.24 -6.66 13.09
N PRO A 145 23.97 -5.40 13.48
CA PRO A 145 23.50 -4.39 12.54
C PRO A 145 24.64 -3.92 11.59
N PRO A 146 24.33 -3.61 10.31
CA PRO A 146 25.32 -3.29 9.27
C PRO A 146 25.95 -1.88 9.38
N PHE A 147 26.07 -1.32 10.59
CA PHE A 147 26.53 0.05 10.80
C PHE A 147 28.05 0.27 10.76
N PHE A 148 28.86 -0.79 10.69
CA PHE A 148 30.33 -0.64 10.74
C PHE A 148 31.01 -0.41 9.38
N PHE A 149 30.36 -0.66 8.25
CA PHE A 149 30.99 -0.49 6.93
C PHE A 149 30.77 0.88 6.28
N PHE A 150 29.92 1.74 6.83
CA PHE A 150 29.58 3.02 6.19
C PHE A 150 30.57 4.16 6.47
N LYS A 151 31.42 4.03 7.50
CA LYS A 151 32.36 5.11 7.89
C LYS A 151 33.65 5.17 7.05
N GLN A 152 34.07 4.10 6.39
CA GLN A 152 35.28 4.16 5.55
C GLN A 152 35.04 4.79 4.17
N LYS A 153 33.81 4.71 3.62
CA LYS A 153 33.54 5.19 2.25
C LYS A 153 33.48 6.72 2.13
N GLN A 154 33.12 7.42 3.21
CA GLN A 154 33.02 8.90 3.24
C GLN A 154 34.39 9.61 3.29
N LYS A 155 35.46 8.95 3.75
CA LYS A 155 36.80 9.59 3.81
C LYS A 155 37.45 9.68 2.43
N LYS A 156 37.19 8.70 1.55
CA LYS A 156 37.80 8.62 0.21
C LYS A 156 37.16 9.56 -0.83
N GLU A 157 35.95 10.06 -0.57
CA GLU A 157 35.22 10.93 -1.51
C GLU A 157 35.51 12.43 -1.29
N ARG A 158 36.07 12.81 -0.13
CA ARG A 158 36.54 14.18 0.13
C ARG A 158 37.88 14.50 -0.55
N GLU A 159 38.76 13.52 -0.73
CA GLU A 159 40.05 13.74 -1.41
C GLU A 159 39.88 14.02 -2.91
N ARG A 160 38.87 13.44 -3.57
CA ARG A 160 38.59 13.68 -5.01
C ARG A 160 38.01 15.05 -5.33
N ARG A 161 37.49 15.79 -4.34
CA ARG A 161 36.97 17.15 -4.57
C ARG A 161 38.05 18.22 -4.51
N VAL A 162 39.16 17.97 -3.81
CA VAL A 162 40.24 18.96 -3.68
C VAL A 162 41.12 19.00 -4.93
N GLU A 163 41.19 17.90 -5.70
CA GLU A 163 42.05 17.82 -6.89
C GLU A 163 41.45 18.52 -8.13
N ASN A 164 40.13 18.70 -8.18
CA ASN A 164 39.45 19.33 -9.33
C ASN A 164 39.37 20.86 -9.25
N ASP A 165 39.66 21.47 -8.10
CA ASP A 165 39.67 22.94 -7.97
C ASP A 165 41.05 23.56 -8.29
N ALA A 166 42.09 22.73 -8.47
CA ALA A 166 43.45 23.19 -8.80
C ALA A 166 43.74 23.29 -10.31
N THR A 167 42.87 22.75 -11.16
CA THR A 167 43.02 22.86 -12.63
C THR A 167 42.00 23.85 -13.16
N GLY A 168 42.43 25.12 -13.24
CA GLY A 168 41.67 26.23 -13.81
C GLY A 168 41.31 25.99 -15.28
N LYS A 169 40.25 25.21 -15.52
CA LYS A 169 39.56 25.14 -16.81
C LYS A 169 38.48 26.20 -16.83
N GLU A 170 38.81 27.29 -17.51
CA GLU A 170 37.90 28.37 -17.88
C GLU A 170 36.61 27.79 -18.47
N LYS A 171 35.48 28.06 -17.81
CA LYS A 171 34.16 27.74 -18.32
C LYS A 171 33.81 28.77 -19.40
N SER A 172 34.00 28.41 -20.66
CA SER A 172 33.42 29.11 -21.80
C SER A 172 31.89 29.13 -21.65
N ALA A 173 31.31 30.32 -21.74
CA ALA A 173 29.88 30.57 -21.60
C ALA A 173 29.05 29.77 -22.63
N PRO A 174 27.85 29.29 -22.26
CA PRO A 174 26.93 28.67 -23.21
C PRO A 174 26.32 29.74 -24.12
N THR A 175 26.65 29.69 -25.41
CA THR A 175 26.01 30.47 -26.46
C THR A 175 24.55 30.07 -26.61
N ARG A 176 23.70 31.08 -26.50
CA ARG A 176 22.26 31.11 -26.74
C ARG A 176 21.97 30.77 -28.20
N ASN A 177 21.42 29.58 -28.45
CA ASN A 177 20.83 29.26 -29.75
C ASN A 177 19.34 29.63 -29.69
N GLU A 178 19.01 30.75 -30.35
CA GLU A 178 17.65 31.15 -30.66
C GLU A 178 17.14 30.20 -31.74
N ALA A 179 16.22 29.31 -31.37
CA ALA A 179 15.44 28.53 -32.31
C ALA A 179 14.12 29.27 -32.57
N GLN A 180 14.14 30.03 -33.65
CA GLN A 180 13.01 30.57 -34.38
C GLN A 180 12.31 29.40 -35.11
N VAL A 181 11.07 29.06 -34.75
CA VAL A 181 10.18 28.26 -35.60
C VAL A 181 8.71 28.65 -35.34
N ASP A 182 8.23 29.49 -36.26
CA ASP A 182 6.96 29.52 -36.98
C ASP A 182 5.63 29.24 -36.25
N GLU A 183 4.83 30.31 -36.22
CA GLU A 183 3.36 30.29 -36.24
C GLU A 183 2.86 29.56 -37.49
N THR A 184 2.09 28.49 -37.29
CA THR A 184 1.09 28.06 -38.27
C THR A 184 -0.24 27.93 -37.56
N ASP A 185 -1.07 28.93 -37.83
CA ASP A 185 -2.49 29.02 -37.58
C ASP A 185 -3.21 28.32 -38.75
N GLU A 186 -3.78 27.14 -38.53
CA GLU A 186 -4.86 26.60 -39.37
C GLU A 186 -5.84 25.85 -38.47
N GLY A 187 -7.03 26.42 -38.35
CA GLY A 187 -8.18 25.78 -37.72
C GLY A 187 -8.81 24.74 -38.63
N THR A 188 -9.51 23.79 -38.02
CA THR A 188 -10.64 23.10 -38.65
C THR A 188 -11.66 22.72 -37.59
N ASN A 189 -12.88 23.23 -37.78
CA ASN A 189 -14.11 22.69 -37.22
C ASN A 189 -14.31 21.25 -37.70
N THR A 190 -14.78 20.37 -36.82
CA THR A 190 -15.65 19.25 -37.18
C THR A 190 -16.49 18.87 -35.97
N ASP A 191 -17.69 19.42 -35.91
CA ASP A 191 -18.86 18.70 -35.41
C ASP A 191 -19.14 17.58 -36.41
N GLU A 192 -19.16 16.31 -36.01
CA GLU A 192 -20.07 15.29 -36.57
C GLU A 192 -20.37 14.19 -35.55
N GLU A 193 -21.67 13.96 -35.39
CA GLU A 193 -22.31 12.78 -34.84
C GLU A 193 -21.81 11.50 -35.53
N GLY A 194 -21.87 10.34 -34.88
CA GLY A 194 -21.61 9.10 -35.62
C GLY A 194 -21.42 7.85 -34.78
N ASP A 195 -22.54 7.25 -34.40
CA ASP A 195 -22.67 5.90 -33.88
C ASP A 195 -22.06 4.85 -34.84
N SER A 196 -21.08 4.07 -34.39
CA SER A 196 -20.72 2.82 -35.06
C SER A 196 -20.04 1.84 -34.09
N LEU A 197 -20.87 1.05 -33.39
CA LEU A 197 -20.50 -0.22 -32.79
C LEU A 197 -19.93 -1.15 -33.86
N GLN A 198 -18.64 -1.43 -33.84
CA GLN A 198 -18.06 -2.51 -34.63
C GLN A 198 -18.35 -3.86 -33.94
N PRO A 199 -18.86 -4.87 -34.66
CA PRO A 199 -19.01 -6.22 -34.13
C PRO A 199 -17.63 -6.84 -33.90
N ILE A 200 -17.43 -7.40 -32.70
CA ILE A 200 -16.22 -8.13 -32.33
C ILE A 200 -16.27 -9.49 -33.02
N ASP A 201 -15.31 -9.74 -33.92
CA ASP A 201 -15.12 -11.02 -34.61
C ASP A 201 -15.01 -12.20 -33.62
N GLU A 202 -15.97 -13.12 -33.67
CA GLU A 202 -16.03 -14.36 -32.88
C GLU A 202 -14.99 -15.43 -33.31
N GLY A 203 -13.99 -15.07 -34.12
CA GLY A 203 -13.05 -16.02 -34.74
C GLY A 203 -11.91 -16.54 -33.84
N ILE A 204 -11.72 -16.00 -32.63
CA ILE A 204 -10.52 -16.29 -31.82
C ILE A 204 -10.74 -17.40 -30.77
N ILE A 205 -11.99 -17.76 -30.47
CA ILE A 205 -12.29 -18.68 -29.35
C ILE A 205 -12.15 -20.19 -29.74
N ALA A 206 -12.04 -20.52 -31.03
CA ALA A 206 -12.03 -21.92 -31.48
C ALA A 206 -10.65 -22.63 -31.49
N LYS A 207 -9.52 -21.91 -31.32
CA LYS A 207 -8.17 -22.53 -31.44
C LYS A 207 -7.52 -22.98 -30.13
N SER A 208 -8.10 -22.70 -28.95
CA SER A 208 -7.47 -23.10 -27.67
C SER A 208 -7.83 -24.51 -27.18
N LYS A 209 -8.79 -25.20 -27.81
CA LYS A 209 -9.23 -26.54 -27.37
C LYS A 209 -8.45 -27.73 -27.96
N GLN A 210 -7.50 -27.51 -28.87
CA GLN A 210 -6.74 -28.63 -29.49
C GLN A 210 -5.37 -28.93 -28.89
N ILE A 211 -4.82 -28.08 -28.03
CA ILE A 211 -3.44 -28.28 -27.52
C ILE A 211 -3.38 -29.28 -26.34
N ASN A 212 -4.48 -29.49 -25.61
CA ASN A 212 -4.49 -30.35 -24.43
C ASN A 212 -4.69 -31.86 -24.69
N LYS A 213 -4.75 -32.31 -25.95
CA LYS A 213 -4.90 -33.76 -26.26
C LYS A 213 -3.61 -34.47 -26.66
N LYS A 214 -2.48 -33.77 -26.79
CA LYS A 214 -1.21 -34.37 -27.24
C LYS A 214 -0.17 -34.64 -26.12
N VAL A 215 -0.47 -34.31 -24.87
CA VAL A 215 0.50 -34.43 -23.76
C VAL A 215 0.19 -35.63 -22.84
N LEU A 216 -0.76 -36.51 -23.20
CA LEU A 216 -1.11 -37.68 -22.37
C LEU A 216 -0.66 -39.04 -22.92
N ASN A 217 0.03 -39.11 -24.06
CA ASN A 217 0.52 -40.37 -24.64
C ASN A 217 2.02 -40.34 -24.97
N THR A 218 2.85 -39.97 -23.99
CA THR A 218 4.30 -40.26 -23.99
C THR A 218 4.73 -40.66 -22.60
#